data_AF-A0A2V7TVM6-F1
#
_entry.id   AF-A0A2V7TVM6-F1
#
_cell.length_a   1.000
_cell.length_b   1.000
_cell.length_c   1.000
_cell.angle_alpha   90.00
_cell.angle_beta   90.00
_cell.angle_gamma   90.00
#
_symmetry.space_group_name_H-M   'P 1'
#
loop_
_entity.id
_entity.type
_entity.pdbx_description
1 polymer ?
#
loop_
_entity_poly.entity_id
_entity_poly.type
_entity_poly.pdbx_seq_one_letter_code
_entity_poly.pdbx_strand_id
1 'polypeptide(L)'
;MALTRRQAILGTGLAGAGALLGRGGADAQTAPPTGRVVTKGRLKQSVSWWCYQRIRAEGRDRPLPEFARAVKDMGLTAIDLLKEDEWPVVRDLGLICSMGYGGGGTIPDGLNNKANHDAIVKGLEKTLPKAAQMGVPNL
;
A
#
# COMPACT_ATOMS: atom_id res chain seq x y z
N MET A 1 -26.72 13.79 -27.82
CA MET A 1 -25.70 12.72 -28.05
C MET A 1 -24.41 13.15 -27.38
N ALA A 2 -23.89 12.37 -26.43
CA ALA A 2 -22.67 12.72 -25.70
C ALA A 2 -21.42 12.31 -26.49
N LEU A 3 -20.50 13.26 -26.68
CA LEU A 3 -19.20 13.03 -27.31
C LEU A 3 -18.34 12.10 -26.44
N THR A 4 -17.77 11.07 -27.04
CA THR A 4 -16.92 10.12 -26.33
C THR A 4 -15.47 10.59 -26.29
N ARG A 5 -14.73 10.23 -25.23
CA ARG A 5 -13.31 10.61 -25.04
C ARG A 5 -12.41 10.26 -26.24
N ARG A 6 -12.76 9.22 -26.98
CA ARG A 6 -12.05 8.78 -28.19
C ARG A 6 -12.18 9.77 -29.36
N GLN A 7 -13.33 10.44 -29.46
CA GLN A 7 -13.59 11.44 -30.50
C GLN A 7 -12.88 12.77 -30.21
N ALA A 8 -12.67 13.10 -28.93
CA ALA A 8 -11.90 14.29 -28.53
C ALA A 8 -10.40 14.18 -28.85
N ILE A 9 -9.83 12.97 -28.79
CA ILE A 9 -8.40 12.73 -29.08
C ILE A 9 -8.13 12.71 -30.60
N LEU A 10 -9.09 12.25 -31.39
CA LEU A 10 -8.95 12.21 -32.85
C LEU A 10 -9.33 13.55 -33.53
N GLY A 11 -10.09 14.41 -32.86
CA GLY A 11 -10.62 15.66 -33.42
C GLY A 11 -9.64 16.84 -33.45
N THR A 12 -8.46 16.75 -32.83
CA THR A 12 -7.48 17.85 -32.75
C THR A 12 -6.39 17.81 -33.83
N GLY A 13 -6.50 16.93 -34.83
CA GLY A 13 -5.42 16.66 -35.79
C GLY A 13 -5.30 17.54 -37.04
N LEU A 14 -6.26 18.42 -37.38
CA LEU A 14 -6.30 18.99 -38.75
C LEU A 14 -6.68 20.48 -38.86
N ALA A 15 -6.29 21.34 -37.91
CA ALA A 15 -6.34 22.79 -38.15
C ALA A 15 -5.24 23.52 -37.35
N GLY A 16 -4.08 23.74 -37.97
CA GLY A 16 -3.04 24.61 -37.40
C GLY A 16 -1.62 24.25 -37.81
N ALA A 17 -1.31 24.32 -39.10
CA ALA A 17 0.07 24.43 -39.56
C ALA A 17 0.59 25.83 -39.21
N GLY A 18 1.44 25.96 -38.18
CA GLY A 18 2.13 27.21 -37.88
C GLY A 18 2.44 27.38 -36.39
N ALA A 19 3.75 27.40 -36.08
CA ALA A 19 4.36 27.60 -34.77
C ALA A 19 4.23 26.41 -33.79
N LEU A 20 5.34 25.72 -33.56
CA LEU A 20 5.89 25.31 -32.25
C LEU A 20 7.12 24.40 -32.49
N LEU A 21 8.10 24.90 -33.24
CA LEU A 21 9.49 24.45 -33.08
C LEU A 21 9.96 25.04 -31.74
N GLY A 22 10.15 24.20 -30.73
CA GLY A 22 10.70 24.63 -29.44
C GLY A 22 9.80 24.40 -28.23
N ARG A 23 9.34 23.18 -28.02
CA ARG A 23 9.09 22.65 -26.67
C ARG A 23 9.62 21.22 -26.58
N GLY A 24 10.95 21.11 -26.66
CA GLY A 24 11.63 20.06 -25.92
C GLY A 24 11.39 20.33 -24.44
N GLY A 25 10.24 19.90 -23.95
CA GLY A 25 9.99 19.80 -22.53
C GLY A 25 10.97 18.77 -22.01
N ALA A 26 12.12 19.22 -21.52
CA ALA A 26 12.73 18.52 -20.42
C ALA A 26 11.63 18.42 -19.37
N ASP A 27 11.14 17.21 -19.13
CA ASP A 27 10.37 16.92 -17.93
C ASP A 27 11.29 17.30 -16.78
N ALA A 28 11.18 18.56 -16.33
CA ALA A 28 11.74 18.99 -15.08
C ALA A 28 11.05 18.09 -14.06
N GLN A 29 11.77 17.06 -13.64
CA GLN A 29 11.34 16.13 -12.62
C GLN A 29 11.24 16.96 -11.35
N THR A 30 10.06 17.55 -11.15
CA THR A 30 9.74 18.33 -9.96
C THR A 30 10.05 17.42 -8.79
N ALA A 31 10.96 17.86 -7.93
CA ALA A 31 11.30 17.13 -6.71
C ALA A 31 9.99 16.71 -6.04
N PRO A 32 9.88 15.44 -5.59
CA PRO A 32 8.65 14.96 -5.00
C PRO A 32 8.25 15.89 -3.85
N PRO A 33 6.97 16.25 -3.73
CA PRO A 33 6.51 17.18 -2.72
C PRO A 33 6.96 16.71 -1.34
N THR A 34 7.71 17.56 -0.64
CA THR A 34 8.16 17.31 0.74
C THR A 34 7.04 17.76 1.68
N GLY A 35 6.36 16.80 2.30
CA GLY A 35 5.30 17.07 3.26
C GLY A 35 4.20 16.03 3.29
N ARG A 36 3.18 16.28 4.12
CA ARG A 36 2.02 15.40 4.26
C ARG A 36 1.23 15.34 2.95
N VAL A 37 1.23 14.18 2.31
CA VAL A 37 0.54 13.95 1.02
C VAL A 37 -0.98 13.88 1.23
N VAL A 38 -1.43 13.22 2.30
CA VAL A 38 -2.84 13.09 2.66
C VAL A 38 -3.27 14.27 3.53
N THR A 39 -3.86 15.30 2.89
CA THR A 39 -4.23 16.57 3.56
C THR A 39 -5.68 16.63 4.01
N LYS A 40 -6.61 16.00 3.29
CA LYS A 40 -8.06 16.12 3.55
C LYS A 40 -8.65 15.00 4.41
N GLY A 41 -7.91 13.92 4.66
CA GLY A 41 -8.38 12.78 5.48
C GLY A 41 -9.63 12.04 4.96
N ARG A 42 -10.08 12.30 3.73
CA ARG A 42 -11.32 11.72 3.16
C ARG A 42 -11.17 10.24 2.78
N LEU A 43 -9.94 9.78 2.58
CA LEU A 43 -9.64 8.41 2.19
C LEU A 43 -8.84 7.74 3.32
N LYS A 44 -9.29 6.57 3.76
CA LYS A 44 -8.56 5.70 4.69
C LYS A 44 -7.70 4.75 3.87
N GLN A 45 -6.50 5.20 3.53
CA GLN A 45 -5.56 4.42 2.72
C GLN A 45 -4.55 3.69 3.60
N SER A 46 -4.21 2.47 3.18
CA SER A 46 -3.18 1.60 3.75
C SER A 46 -2.12 1.27 2.70
N VAL A 47 -1.01 0.69 3.15
CA VAL A 47 0.06 0.17 2.28
C VAL A 47 0.50 -1.20 2.77
N SER A 48 0.76 -2.12 1.84
CA SER A 48 1.28 -3.45 2.16
C SER A 48 2.77 -3.43 2.45
N TRP A 49 3.17 -3.88 3.64
CA TRP A 49 4.56 -3.84 4.09
C TRP A 49 5.53 -4.57 3.14
N TRP A 50 5.13 -5.76 2.67
CA TRP A 50 5.92 -6.60 1.77
C TRP A 50 6.47 -5.87 0.53
N CYS A 51 5.70 -4.94 -0.05
CA CYS A 51 6.08 -4.23 -1.28
C CYS A 51 7.33 -3.35 -1.09
N TYR A 52 7.59 -2.91 0.14
CA TYR A 52 8.68 -2.00 0.47
C TYR A 52 9.89 -2.73 1.08
N GLN A 53 9.74 -4.02 1.37
CA GLN A 53 10.86 -4.88 1.78
C GLN A 53 11.87 -5.09 0.64
N ARG A 54 11.55 -4.80 -0.63
CA ARG A 54 12.52 -4.92 -1.73
C ARG A 54 13.26 -3.63 -2.08
N ILE A 55 12.84 -2.49 -1.55
CA ILE A 55 13.64 -1.24 -1.58
C ILE A 55 15.00 -1.45 -0.85
N ARG A 56 15.10 -2.52 -0.06
CA ARG A 56 16.34 -3.10 0.47
C ARG A 56 17.42 -3.38 -0.59
N ALA A 57 17.05 -3.61 -1.85
CA ALA A 57 17.98 -3.95 -2.94
C ALA A 57 18.87 -2.78 -3.40
N GLU A 58 18.53 -1.54 -3.08
CA GLU A 58 19.39 -0.36 -3.31
C GLU A 58 20.30 -0.06 -2.10
N GLY A 59 20.62 -1.10 -1.32
CA GLY A 59 21.55 -1.02 -0.19
C GLY A 59 20.97 -0.36 1.08
N ARG A 60 19.65 -0.20 1.18
CA ARG A 60 19.01 0.40 2.36
C ARG A 60 17.94 -0.51 2.94
N ASP A 61 18.33 -1.26 3.95
CA ASP A 61 17.38 -1.87 4.87
C ASP A 61 16.63 -0.78 5.61
N ARG A 62 15.32 -0.64 5.33
CA ARG A 62 14.44 0.23 6.11
C ARG A 62 13.72 -0.61 7.15
N PRO A 63 14.00 -0.45 8.46
CA PRO A 63 13.27 -1.14 9.51
C PRO A 63 11.79 -0.75 9.53
N LEU A 64 10.90 -1.67 9.92
CA LEU A 64 9.46 -1.41 10.02
C LEU A 64 9.12 -0.13 10.81
N PRO A 65 9.74 0.20 11.97
CA PRO A 65 9.47 1.45 12.67
C PRO A 65 9.75 2.71 11.84
N GLU A 66 10.81 2.71 11.03
CA GLU A 66 11.14 3.84 10.16
C GLU A 66 10.14 3.95 9.00
N PHE A 67 9.77 2.82 8.40
CA PHE A 67 8.73 2.77 7.39
C PHE A 67 7.38 3.28 7.94
N ALA A 68 6.99 2.83 9.13
CA ALA A 68 5.75 3.24 9.76
C ALA A 68 5.71 4.74 10.09
N ARG A 69 6.84 5.33 10.50
CA ARG A 69 6.95 6.80 10.62
C ARG A 69 6.71 7.50 9.28
N ALA A 70 7.35 7.04 8.21
CA ALA A 70 7.14 7.62 6.88
C ALA A 70 5.67 7.49 6.41
N VAL A 71 5.02 6.36 6.70
CA VAL A 71 3.59 6.13 6.42
C VAL A 71 2.72 7.15 7.17
N LYS A 72 2.99 7.36 8.45
CA LYS A 72 2.30 8.37 9.28
C LYS A 72 2.55 9.80 8.76
N ASP A 73 3.78 10.12 8.38
CA ASP A 73 4.16 11.45 7.88
C ASP A 73 3.49 11.76 6.54
N MET A 74 3.31 10.75 5.68
CA MET A 74 2.50 10.86 4.47
C MET A 74 1.00 11.09 4.78
N GLY A 75 0.56 10.77 6.00
CA GLY A 75 -0.81 10.93 6.46
C GLY A 75 -1.72 9.72 6.22
N LEU A 76 -1.14 8.56 5.93
CA LEU A 76 -1.84 7.28 5.87
C LEU A 76 -2.25 6.83 7.28
N THR A 77 -3.24 5.95 7.36
CA THR A 77 -3.81 5.51 8.66
C THR A 77 -3.42 4.10 9.04
N ALA A 78 -2.93 3.30 8.09
CA ALA A 78 -2.75 1.86 8.31
C ALA A 78 -1.64 1.22 7.46
N ILE A 79 -1.18 0.06 7.90
CA ILE A 79 -0.24 -0.82 7.19
C ILE A 79 -0.82 -2.24 7.14
N ASP A 80 -0.68 -2.91 5.99
CA ASP A 80 -1.16 -4.26 5.76
C ASP A 80 -0.03 -5.29 5.77
N LEU A 81 -0.42 -6.55 5.97
CA LEU A 81 0.40 -7.76 5.92
C LEU A 81 1.51 -7.77 6.97
N LEU A 82 1.15 -7.42 8.21
CA LEU A 82 2.06 -7.49 9.36
C LEU A 82 1.84 -8.76 10.18
N LYS A 83 2.90 -9.29 10.76
CA LYS A 83 2.87 -10.42 11.70
C LYS A 83 2.45 -9.98 13.10
N GLU A 84 2.04 -10.93 13.93
CA GLU A 84 1.55 -10.69 15.30
C GLU A 84 2.50 -9.82 16.15
N ASP A 85 3.81 -10.06 16.04
CA ASP A 85 4.88 -9.34 16.75
C ASP A 85 5.15 -7.93 16.19
N GLU A 86 4.69 -7.64 14.97
CA GLU A 86 4.84 -6.36 14.29
C GLU A 86 3.65 -5.40 14.56
N TRP A 87 2.49 -5.91 14.99
CA TRP A 87 1.30 -5.08 15.25
C TRP A 87 1.53 -4.00 16.32
N PRO A 88 2.20 -4.28 17.47
CA PRO A 88 2.47 -3.25 18.47
C PRO A 88 3.30 -2.09 17.92
N VAL A 89 4.26 -2.37 17.02
CA VAL A 89 5.17 -1.36 16.44
C VAL A 89 4.39 -0.26 15.71
N VAL A 90 3.39 -0.64 14.91
CA VAL A 90 2.58 0.34 14.16
C VAL A 90 1.53 1.01 15.04
N ARG A 91 0.95 0.27 15.99
CA ARG A 91 0.00 0.79 16.98
C ARG A 91 0.61 1.90 17.82
N ASP A 92 1.83 1.71 18.30
CA ASP A 92 2.53 2.69 19.16
C ASP A 92 2.83 4.01 18.41
N LEU A 93 2.80 3.99 17.07
CA LEU A 93 2.89 5.18 16.22
C LEU A 93 1.53 5.81 15.90
N GLY A 94 0.42 5.23 16.34
CA GLY A 94 -0.95 5.68 16.06
C GLY A 94 -1.48 5.22 14.71
N LEU A 95 -0.86 4.21 14.09
CA LEU A 95 -1.37 3.53 12.90
C LEU A 95 -2.08 2.24 13.33
N ILE A 96 -2.93 1.69 12.45
CA ILE A 96 -3.49 0.35 12.65
C ILE A 96 -2.85 -0.65 11.69
N CYS A 97 -2.80 -1.92 12.09
CA CYS A 97 -2.67 -2.99 11.11
C CYS A 97 -4.07 -3.28 10.55
N SER A 98 -4.34 -2.91 9.29
CA SER A 98 -5.67 -3.12 8.69
C SER A 98 -5.89 -4.55 8.19
N MET A 99 -4.80 -5.28 7.95
CA MET A 99 -4.78 -6.69 7.55
C MET A 99 -3.55 -7.35 8.15
N GLY A 100 -3.72 -8.23 9.15
CA GLY A 100 -2.62 -8.98 9.75
C GLY A 100 -2.42 -10.33 9.09
N TYR A 101 -1.27 -10.97 9.32
CA TYR A 101 -1.11 -12.39 9.03
C TYR A 101 -1.73 -13.23 10.16
N GLY A 102 -2.79 -13.98 9.83
CA GLY A 102 -3.49 -14.84 10.79
C GLY A 102 -2.89 -16.22 11.07
N GLY A 103 -1.72 -16.55 10.50
CA GLY A 103 -1.17 -17.91 10.56
C GLY A 103 -1.90 -18.91 9.66
N GLY A 104 -2.55 -18.43 8.59
CA GLY A 104 -3.35 -19.23 7.65
C GLY A 104 -2.57 -20.02 6.59
N GLY A 105 -1.30 -20.34 6.85
CA GLY A 105 -0.42 -21.04 5.89
C GLY A 105 0.48 -20.10 5.07
N THR A 106 1.09 -20.65 4.03
CA THR A 106 1.96 -19.93 3.08
C THR A 106 1.39 -20.02 1.67
N ILE A 107 1.99 -19.32 0.70
CA ILE A 107 1.55 -19.41 -0.71
C ILE A 107 1.69 -20.86 -1.24
N PRO A 108 2.81 -21.58 -1.01
CA PRO A 108 2.91 -23.00 -1.38
C PRO A 108 2.02 -23.93 -0.53
N ASP A 109 1.89 -23.63 0.77
CA ASP A 109 1.21 -24.49 1.74
C ASP A 109 -0.12 -23.87 2.20
N GLY A 110 -1.11 -23.92 1.31
CA GLY A 110 -2.42 -23.28 1.50
C GLY A 110 -3.58 -24.23 1.79
N LEU A 111 -4.79 -23.65 1.83
CA LEU A 111 -6.07 -24.33 2.05
C LEU A 111 -6.47 -25.30 0.92
N ASN A 112 -5.80 -25.29 -0.22
CA ASN A 112 -6.03 -26.24 -1.31
C ASN A 112 -5.64 -27.68 -0.92
N ASN A 113 -4.70 -27.85 0.02
CA ASN A 113 -4.32 -29.16 0.55
C ASN A 113 -4.99 -29.42 1.90
N LYS A 114 -5.81 -30.48 1.98
CA LYS A 114 -6.51 -30.88 3.21
C LYS A 114 -5.57 -31.20 4.38
N ALA A 115 -4.35 -31.66 4.09
CA ALA A 115 -3.36 -31.93 5.12
C ALA A 115 -2.96 -30.67 5.92
N ASN A 116 -3.17 -29.47 5.35
CA ASN A 116 -2.86 -28.20 6.00
C ASN A 116 -4.02 -27.65 6.84
N HIS A 117 -5.24 -28.18 6.71
CA HIS A 117 -6.45 -27.58 7.26
C HIS A 117 -6.39 -27.44 8.79
N ASP A 118 -6.05 -28.51 9.51
CA ASP A 118 -6.00 -28.51 10.98
C ASP A 118 -4.98 -27.50 11.51
N ALA A 119 -3.82 -27.39 10.86
CA ALA A 119 -2.78 -26.44 11.23
C ALA A 119 -3.23 -24.99 10.97
N ILE A 120 -3.91 -24.74 9.85
CA ILE A 120 -4.45 -23.43 9.50
C ILE A 120 -5.55 -22.99 10.47
N VAL A 121 -6.51 -23.88 10.77
CA VAL A 121 -7.58 -23.60 11.74
C VAL A 121 -6.98 -23.27 13.10
N LYS A 122 -6.05 -24.09 13.59
CA LYS A 122 -5.35 -23.84 14.87
C LYS A 122 -4.59 -22.51 14.87
N GLY A 123 -3.97 -22.15 13.74
CA GLY A 123 -3.30 -20.86 13.55
C GLY A 123 -4.26 -19.68 13.68
N LEU A 124 -5.40 -19.75 12.98
CA LEU A 124 -6.43 -18.73 13.01
C LEU A 124 -7.12 -18.63 14.38
N GLU A 125 -7.49 -19.75 15.00
CA GLU A 125 -8.10 -19.80 16.34
C GLU A 125 -7.21 -19.16 17.41
N LYS A 126 -5.89 -19.35 17.31
CA LYS A 126 -4.91 -18.70 18.19
C LYS A 126 -4.81 -17.19 17.94
N THR A 127 -4.92 -16.78 16.67
CA THR A 127 -4.56 -15.41 16.25
C THR A 127 -5.76 -14.46 16.26
N LEU A 128 -6.96 -14.94 15.93
CA LEU A 128 -8.20 -14.15 15.91
C LEU A 128 -8.48 -13.40 17.23
N PRO A 129 -8.38 -14.03 18.43
CA PRO A 129 -8.61 -13.32 19.69
C PRO A 129 -7.59 -12.19 19.93
N LYS A 130 -6.33 -12.40 19.53
CA LYS A 130 -5.26 -11.41 19.68
C LYS A 130 -5.44 -10.25 18.71
N ALA A 131 -5.84 -10.54 17.48
CA ALA A 131 -6.18 -9.53 16.48
C ALA A 131 -7.32 -8.65 16.96
N ALA A 132 -8.39 -9.25 17.51
CA ALA A 132 -9.50 -8.53 18.11
C ALA A 132 -9.04 -7.63 19.27
N GLN A 133 -8.21 -8.15 20.18
CA GLN A 133 -7.65 -7.38 21.30
C GLN A 133 -6.80 -6.19 20.84
N MET A 134 -6.04 -6.36 19.74
CA MET A 134 -5.13 -5.36 19.20
C MET A 134 -5.81 -4.40 18.21
N GLY A 135 -7.09 -4.59 17.91
CA GLY A 135 -7.82 -3.78 16.94
C GLY A 135 -7.41 -4.02 15.49
N VAL A 136 -6.93 -5.23 15.16
CA VAL A 136 -6.61 -5.68 13.81
C VAL A 136 -7.87 -6.32 13.21
N PRO A 137 -8.57 -5.64 12.28
CA PRO A 137 -9.92 -6.03 11.90
C PRO A 137 -9.99 -7.18 10.89
N ASN A 138 -8.88 -7.51 10.23
CA ASN A 138 -8.81 -8.56 9.21
C ASN A 138 -7.53 -9.39 9.37
N LEU A 139 -7.61 -10.69 9.08
CA LEU A 139 -6.52 -11.68 9.10
C LEU A 139 -6.53 -12.58 7.86
#